data_AF-A0A7Y2TWC4-F1
#
_entry.id   AF-A0A7Y2TWC4-F1
#
_cell.length_a   1.000
_cell.length_b   1.000
_cell.length_c   1.000
_cell.angle_alpha   90.00
_cell.angle_beta   90.00
_cell.angle_gamma   90.00
#
_symmetry.space_group_name_H-M   'P 1'
#
loop_
_entity.id
_entity.type
_entity.pdbx_description
1 polymer ?
#
loop_
_entity_poly.entity_id
_entity_poly.type
_entity_poly.pdbx_seq_one_letter_code
_entity_poly.pdbx_strand_id
1 'polypeptide(L)' 'DAVLQVKEQITRCKATMANPETGQRDVDVLGTLDDLGHQEFGVYAEVVESGNVALNAPVEVL' A
#
# COMPACT_ATOMS: atom_id res chain seq x y z
N ASP A 1 -7.38 -21.10 -1.19
CA ASP A 1 -6.69 -19.88 -1.64
C ASP A 1 -7.60 -18.68 -1.42
N ALA A 2 -7.08 -17.46 -1.51
CA ALA A 2 -7.85 -16.22 -1.36
C ALA A 2 -7.82 -15.44 -2.68
N VAL A 3 -8.94 -14.84 -3.07
CA VAL A 3 -9.03 -14.02 -4.29
C VAL A 3 -9.32 -12.58 -3.89
N LEU A 4 -8.51 -11.66 -4.40
CA LEU A 4 -8.61 -10.23 -4.14
C LEU A 4 -8.86 -9.48 -5.44
N GLN A 5 -9.85 -8.60 -5.45
CA GLN A 5 -10.13 -7.71 -6.56
C GLN A 5 -9.56 -6.31 -6.26
N VAL A 6 -8.62 -5.84 -7.09
CA VAL A 6 -8.12 -4.47 -7.03
C VAL A 6 -9.25 -3.49 -7.35
N LYS A 7 -9.49 -2.49 -6.48
CA LYS A 7 -10.59 -1.52 -6.64
C LYS A 7 -10.10 -0.15 -7.08
N GLU A 8 -9.05 0.34 -6.44
CA GLU A 8 -8.55 1.69 -6.67
C GLU A 8 -7.09 1.83 -6.25
N GLN A 9 -6.41 2.82 -6.82
CA GLN A 9 -5.10 3.26 -6.36
C GLN A 9 -5.25 4.05 -5.06
N ILE A 10 -4.30 3.88 -4.13
CA ILE A 10 -4.29 4.62 -2.87
C ILE A 10 -3.26 5.76 -2.91
N THR A 11 -3.73 6.98 -2.65
CA THR A 11 -2.87 8.13 -2.37
C THR A 11 -2.31 8.06 -0.95
N ARG A 12 -1.08 8.49 -0.74
CA ARG A 12 -0.46 8.48 0.59
C ARG A 12 -0.91 9.67 1.43
N CYS A 13 -0.93 9.49 2.75
CA CYS A 13 -1.25 10.52 3.72
C CYS A 13 -0.07 10.76 4.67
N LYS A 14 -0.18 11.75 5.56
CA LYS A 14 0.90 12.10 6.51
C LYS A 14 1.28 10.98 7.49
N ALA A 15 0.52 9.87 7.55
CA ALA A 15 0.88 8.72 8.37
C ALA A 15 2.20 8.07 7.90
N THR A 16 2.47 8.05 6.60
CA THR A 16 3.70 7.45 6.06
C THR A 16 4.96 8.29 6.29
N MET A 17 4.82 9.52 6.80
CA MET A 17 5.94 10.37 7.19
C MET A 17 6.51 10.02 8.57
N ALA A 18 5.80 9.22 9.38
CA ALA A 18 6.26 8.88 10.72
C ALA A 18 7.30 7.76 10.67
N ASN A 19 8.49 8.02 11.23
CA ASN A 19 9.52 7.03 11.43
C ASN A 19 9.01 5.89 12.33
N PRO A 20 9.08 4.62 11.91
CA PRO A 20 8.59 3.50 12.71
C PRO A 20 9.32 3.28 14.04
N GLU A 21 10.59 3.70 14.16
CA GLU A 21 11.41 3.53 15.37
C GLU A 21 11.17 4.66 16.38
N THR A 22 11.04 5.91 15.91
CA THR A 22 11.00 7.10 16.78
C THR A 22 9.61 7.74 16.89
N GLY A 23 8.71 7.46 15.95
CA GLY A 23 7.39 8.08 15.84
C GLY A 23 7.40 9.54 15.35
N GLN A 24 8.57 10.12 15.08
CA GLN A 24 8.68 11.49 14.58
C GLN A 24 8.40 11.55 13.08
N ARG A 25 7.88 12.69 12.60
CA ARG A 25 7.76 12.96 11.17
C ARG A 25 9.06 13.56 10.66
N ASP A 26 9.95 12.72 10.16
CA ASP A 26 11.33 13.09 9.83
C ASP A 26 11.63 13.08 8.32
N VAL A 27 10.70 12.58 7.49
CA VAL A 27 10.81 12.58 6.03
C VAL A 27 9.55 13.15 5.38
N ASP A 28 9.70 14.08 4.43
CA ASP A 28 8.60 14.57 3.60
C ASP A 28 8.29 13.58 2.46
N VAL A 29 7.64 12.48 2.83
CA VAL A 29 7.25 11.42 1.88
C VAL A 29 6.28 11.95 0.82
N LEU A 30 5.38 12.88 1.18
CA LEU A 30 4.40 13.38 0.21
C LEU A 30 5.03 14.33 -0.79
N GLY A 31 5.91 15.24 -0.37
CA GLY A 31 6.70 16.06 -1.29
C GLY A 31 7.58 15.21 -2.20
N THR A 32 8.22 14.16 -1.66
CA THR A 32 9.03 13.23 -2.46
C THR A 32 8.22 12.51 -3.54
N LEU A 33 6.98 12.11 -3.23
CA LEU A 33 6.08 11.50 -4.21
C LEU A 33 5.59 12.55 -5.23
N ASP A 34 5.28 13.77 -4.78
CA ASP A 34 4.85 14.87 -5.65
C ASP A 34 5.93 15.25 -6.68
N ASP A 35 7.20 15.22 -6.30
CA ASP A 35 8.34 15.42 -7.20
C ASP A 35 8.40 14.36 -8.33
N LEU A 36 7.80 13.18 -8.13
CA LEU A 36 7.63 12.13 -9.15
C LEU A 36 6.35 12.31 -9.99
N GLY A 37 5.52 13.30 -9.65
CA GLY A 37 4.29 13.64 -10.37
C GLY A 37 3.05 12.84 -9.96
N HIS A 38 3.11 12.05 -8.89
CA HIS A 38 1.99 11.25 -8.41
C HIS A 38 2.12 10.92 -6.91
N GLN A 39 1.01 10.76 -6.18
CA GLN A 39 1.04 10.33 -4.76
C GLN A 39 0.46 8.93 -4.55
N GLU A 40 0.02 8.30 -5.63
CA GLU A 40 -0.44 6.93 -5.69
C GLU A 40 0.73 6.00 -5.43
N PHE A 41 0.68 5.25 -4.33
CA PHE A 41 1.78 4.35 -3.95
C PHE A 41 1.26 3.04 -3.37
N GLY A 42 0.29 2.41 -4.04
CA GLY A 42 -0.32 1.14 -3.67
C GLY A 42 -1.74 1.03 -4.19
N VAL A 43 -2.47 0.00 -3.76
CA VAL A 43 -3.88 -0.21 -4.13
C VAL A 43 -4.71 -0.66 -2.92
N TYR A 44 -6.01 -0.38 -2.96
CA TYR A 44 -6.99 -1.09 -2.16
C TYR A 44 -7.49 -2.31 -2.94
N ALA A 45 -7.66 -3.42 -2.23
CA ALA A 45 -8.23 -4.64 -2.77
C ALA A 45 -9.35 -5.17 -1.86
N GLU A 46 -10.40 -5.66 -2.48
CA GLU A 46 -11.55 -6.29 -1.85
C GLU A 46 -11.38 -7.81 -1.88
N VAL A 47 -11.64 -8.49 -0.75
CA VAL A 47 -11.63 -9.95 -0.71
C VAL A 47 -12.94 -10.44 -1.35
N VAL A 48 -12.84 -11.08 -2.51
CA VAL A 48 -13.99 -11.67 -3.22
C VAL A 48 -14.13 -13.17 -2.95
N GLU A 49 -13.03 -13.83 -2.57
CA GLU A 49 -13.06 -15.18 -2.02
C GLU A 49 -12.16 -15.29 -0.78
N SER A 50 -12.73 -15.72 0.34
CA SER A 50 -12.01 -15.89 1.60
C SER A 50 -11.08 -17.10 1.57
N GLY A 51 -9.88 -16.93 2.13
CA GLY A 51 -8.92 -18.01 2.29
C GLY A 51 -7.70 -17.59 3.11
N ASN A 52 -6.80 -18.52 3.36
CA ASN A 52 -5.55 -18.26 4.07
C ASN A 52 -4.48 -17.72 3.11
N VAL A 53 -3.71 -16.74 3.59
CA VAL A 53 -2.50 -16.23 2.93
C VAL A 53 -1.31 -16.50 3.85
N ALA A 54 -0.18 -16.89 3.27
CA ALA A 54 1.05 -17.18 4.02
C ALA A 54 2.27 -16.54 3.34
N LEU A 55 3.34 -16.35 4.10
CA LEU A 55 4.62 -15.92 3.53
C LEU A 55 5.06 -16.92 2.45
N ASN A 56 5.55 -16.38 1.33
CA ASN A 56 5.98 -17.15 0.15
C ASN A 56 4.86 -17.90 -0.59
N ALA A 57 3.58 -17.67 -0.27
CA ALA A 57 2.50 -18.14 -1.13
C ALA A 57 2.63 -17.50 -2.52
N PRO A 58 2.49 -18.28 -3.62
CA PRO A 58 2.53 -17.73 -4.97
C PRO A 58 1.35 -16.78 -5.21
N VAL A 59 1.55 -15.80 -6.09
CA VAL A 59 0.52 -14.84 -6.52
C VAL A 59 0.39 -14.93 -8.03
N GLU A 60 -0.85 -14.98 -8.50
CA GLU A 60 -1.21 -15.04 -9.92
C GLU A 60 -2.19 -13.91 -10.25
N VAL A 61 -2.07 -13.37 -11.46
CA VAL A 61 -3.06 -12.43 -12.02
C VAL A 61 -4.06 -13.26 -12.82
N LEU A 62 -5.33 -13.19 -12.42
CA LEU A 62 -6.45 -13.91 -13.03
C LEU A 62 -6.96 -13.24 -14.32
#